data_AF-A0A150KIN8-F1
#
_entry.id   AF-A0A150KIN8-F1
#
_cell.length_a   1.000
_cell.length_b   1.000
_cell.length_c   1.000
_cell.angle_alpha   90.00
_cell.angle_beta   90.00
_cell.angle_gamma   90.00
#
_symmetry.space_group_name_H-M   'P 1'
#
loop_
_entity.id
_entity.type
_entity.pdbx_description
1 polymer ?
#
loop_
_entity_poly.entity_id
_entity_poly.type
_entity_poly.pdbx_seq_one_letter_code
_entity_poly.pdbx_strand_id
1 'polypeptide(L)'
;MTLFLSTTKISHDESRIKAMVIAHGYATASSIANVCNRILGVNVFDSLDMEIEATTADIIQKLRHYLEINETNNGLIIFVDMGSLNQIQNQIQEYIDGPLLFIDQVTTMPVLEVGHCLIKGNTIHEIAEHMQILQRPKVNLLHPKKKKAYAIVTSCFTGIGTAMQIQKLLEKSIKDFLEVHIVAHDFDRLKKNGMSEAPFQLYDVLAIVGTANPWINGVNFISLEDIISGKGENDVFRIFGKIADPDIIRRVNDNIILNFSLNKVIESLTILDTEKLIKNVEKSIIQLEKQMNRNFSNDKKIALYVHISCMVERLIRLSPITEYPDQDLFEQAHTHEIHAIKSALSVLEDDYCVQLNIPEIGYIFNIMNG
;
A
#
# COMPACT_ATOMS: atom_id res chain seq x y z
N MET A 1 55.16 26.72 -48.24
CA MET A 1 54.40 26.74 -46.98
C MET A 1 54.67 25.43 -46.28
N THR A 2 55.58 25.47 -45.32
CA THR A 2 56.24 24.28 -44.77
C THR A 2 55.37 23.70 -43.65
N LEU A 3 55.00 22.42 -43.82
CA LEU A 3 54.23 21.63 -42.86
C LEU A 3 55.12 21.30 -41.65
N PHE A 4 54.74 21.77 -40.46
CA PHE A 4 55.43 21.42 -39.21
C PHE A 4 54.60 20.36 -38.47
N LEU A 5 55.05 19.10 -38.55
CA LEU A 5 54.53 18.00 -37.75
C LEU A 5 55.24 18.03 -36.38
N SER A 6 54.59 18.58 -35.35
CA SER A 6 55.05 18.38 -33.98
C SER A 6 54.50 17.07 -33.45
N THR A 7 55.23 15.97 -33.68
CA THR A 7 55.14 14.79 -32.84
C THR A 7 55.74 15.14 -31.47
N THR A 8 54.93 15.71 -30.58
CA THR A 8 55.25 15.80 -29.16
C THR A 8 55.14 14.40 -28.57
N LYS A 9 56.28 13.69 -28.55
CA LYS A 9 56.53 12.62 -27.60
C LYS A 9 56.21 13.16 -26.21
N ILE A 10 55.19 12.60 -25.57
CA ILE A 10 54.94 12.80 -24.14
C ILE A 10 56.19 12.27 -23.44
N SER A 11 56.92 13.17 -22.78
CA SER A 11 58.00 12.83 -21.87
C SER A 11 57.46 11.87 -20.81
N HIS A 12 58.04 10.66 -20.72
CA HIS A 12 57.88 9.80 -19.56
C HIS A 12 58.49 10.56 -18.37
N ASP A 13 57.64 11.22 -17.61
CA ASP A 13 57.99 11.83 -16.33
C ASP A 13 58.09 10.70 -15.30
N GLU A 14 59.30 10.19 -15.10
CA GLU A 14 59.59 9.07 -14.18
C GLU A 14 59.23 9.41 -12.72
N SER A 15 58.98 10.69 -12.39
CA SER A 15 58.72 11.14 -11.02
C SER A 15 57.25 11.31 -10.61
N ARG A 16 56.26 10.79 -11.36
CA ARG A 16 54.83 10.97 -11.03
C ARG A 16 54.28 9.91 -10.06
N ILE A 17 53.33 10.30 -9.20
CA ILE A 17 52.51 9.36 -8.40
C ILE A 17 51.80 8.39 -9.35
N LYS A 18 51.91 7.09 -9.08
CA LYS A 18 51.24 6.04 -9.85
C LYS A 18 49.84 5.79 -9.29
N ALA A 19 48.90 5.39 -10.14
CA ALA A 19 47.54 5.08 -9.72
C ALA A 19 46.98 3.88 -10.48
N MET A 20 46.29 2.99 -9.77
CA MET A 20 45.73 1.76 -10.33
C MET A 20 44.36 1.45 -9.77
N VAL A 21 43.47 0.94 -10.62
CA VAL A 21 42.17 0.39 -10.22
C VAL A 21 42.25 -1.13 -10.18
N ILE A 22 41.73 -1.75 -9.11
CA ILE A 22 41.62 -3.20 -8.98
C ILE A 22 40.17 -3.52 -8.63
N ALA A 23 39.54 -4.41 -9.37
CA ALA A 23 38.14 -4.73 -9.12
C ALA A 23 37.82 -6.16 -9.56
N HIS A 24 36.80 -6.74 -8.94
CA HIS A 24 36.23 -8.00 -9.35
C HIS A 24 35.51 -7.88 -10.68
N GLY A 25 35.49 -8.99 -11.42
CA GLY A 25 34.85 -9.09 -12.72
C GLY A 25 35.85 -9.00 -13.86
N TYR A 26 35.37 -9.30 -15.06
CA TYR A 26 36.20 -9.45 -16.26
C TYR A 26 36.83 -8.15 -16.76
N ALA A 27 36.15 -7.01 -16.58
CA ALA A 27 36.58 -5.73 -17.15
C ALA A 27 36.16 -4.51 -16.31
N THR A 28 35.90 -4.68 -15.03
CA THR A 28 35.41 -3.59 -14.17
C THR A 28 36.50 -2.54 -13.95
N ALA A 29 37.70 -2.97 -13.56
CA ALA A 29 38.82 -2.09 -13.31
C ALA A 29 39.32 -1.45 -14.61
N SER A 30 39.51 -2.26 -15.66
CA SER A 30 39.95 -1.76 -16.97
C SER A 30 38.95 -0.81 -17.61
N SER A 31 37.65 -1.05 -17.47
CA SER A 31 36.61 -0.13 -17.96
C SER A 31 36.66 1.22 -17.22
N ILE A 32 36.72 1.21 -15.89
CA ILE A 32 36.81 2.44 -15.08
C ILE A 32 38.07 3.23 -15.44
N ALA A 33 39.23 2.57 -15.49
CA ALA A 33 40.51 3.21 -15.80
C ALA A 33 40.50 3.82 -17.22
N ASN A 34 40.00 3.09 -18.21
CA ASN A 34 39.88 3.55 -19.60
C ASN A 34 38.94 4.76 -19.72
N VAL A 35 37.77 4.74 -19.06
CA VAL A 35 36.84 5.88 -19.05
C VAL A 35 37.51 7.12 -18.44
N CYS A 36 38.17 6.97 -17.29
CA CYS A 36 38.83 8.09 -16.62
C CYS A 36 39.98 8.65 -17.46
N ASN A 37 40.86 7.80 -17.98
CA ASN A 37 41.98 8.22 -18.84
C ASN A 37 41.50 8.97 -20.09
N ARG A 38 40.40 8.53 -20.71
CA ARG A 38 39.79 9.21 -21.86
C ARG A 38 39.24 10.58 -21.50
N ILE A 39 38.53 10.70 -20.37
CA ILE A 39 37.97 11.98 -19.92
C ILE A 39 39.09 12.97 -19.56
N LEU A 40 40.16 12.49 -18.93
CA LEU A 40 41.31 13.30 -18.54
C LEU A 40 42.23 13.65 -19.72
N GLY A 41 42.11 12.94 -20.84
CA GLY A 41 42.95 13.13 -22.03
C GLY A 41 44.39 12.62 -21.87
N VAL A 42 44.69 11.93 -20.77
CA VAL A 42 46.02 11.40 -20.42
C VAL A 42 45.89 10.04 -19.72
N ASN A 43 46.87 9.15 -19.93
CA ASN A 43 46.90 7.83 -19.29
C ASN A 43 47.41 7.92 -17.85
N VAL A 44 46.49 8.18 -16.92
CA VAL A 44 46.78 8.32 -15.49
C VAL A 44 46.73 6.97 -14.77
N PHE A 45 45.71 6.16 -15.06
CA PHE A 45 45.38 4.95 -14.31
C PHE A 45 45.74 3.67 -15.06
N ASP A 46 46.41 2.75 -14.36
CA ASP A 46 46.52 1.35 -14.73
C ASP A 46 45.36 0.53 -14.13
N SER A 47 45.21 -0.73 -14.53
CA SER A 47 44.10 -1.57 -14.07
C SER A 47 44.47 -3.05 -13.92
N LEU A 48 43.93 -3.70 -12.89
CA LEU A 48 43.93 -5.15 -12.72
C LEU A 48 42.51 -5.66 -12.49
N ASP A 49 42.01 -6.44 -13.44
CA ASP A 49 40.75 -7.15 -13.30
C ASP A 49 40.96 -8.50 -12.57
N MET A 50 40.11 -8.76 -11.56
CA MET A 50 40.07 -10.00 -10.81
C MET A 50 38.89 -10.83 -11.29
N GLU A 51 39.17 -11.83 -12.13
CA GLU A 51 38.16 -12.80 -12.54
C GLU A 51 37.54 -13.49 -11.31
N ILE A 52 36.29 -13.94 -11.44
CA ILE A 52 35.53 -14.51 -10.30
C ILE A 52 36.21 -15.75 -9.71
N GLU A 53 36.95 -16.50 -10.53
CA GLU A 53 37.68 -17.70 -10.12
C GLU A 53 39.08 -17.39 -9.56
N ALA A 54 39.58 -16.17 -9.73
CA ALA A 54 40.88 -15.76 -9.23
C ALA A 54 40.85 -15.56 -7.70
N THR A 55 41.99 -15.82 -7.07
CA THR A 55 42.18 -15.61 -5.63
C THR A 55 42.86 -14.28 -5.34
N THR A 56 42.75 -13.79 -4.11
CA THR A 56 43.47 -12.58 -3.68
C THR A 56 44.99 -12.74 -3.84
N ALA A 57 45.52 -13.96 -3.68
CA ALA A 57 46.95 -14.26 -3.86
C ALA A 57 47.40 -14.03 -5.31
N ASP A 58 46.55 -14.35 -6.28
CA ASP A 58 46.86 -14.14 -7.71
C ASP A 58 46.98 -12.64 -8.02
N ILE A 59 46.11 -11.82 -7.42
CA ILE A 59 46.18 -10.35 -7.56
C ILE A 59 47.42 -9.78 -6.87
N ILE A 60 47.79 -10.30 -5.69
CA ILE A 60 49.02 -9.89 -5.01
C ILE A 60 50.25 -10.22 -5.86
N GLN A 61 50.29 -11.38 -6.51
CA GLN A 61 51.40 -11.72 -7.41
C GLN A 61 51.50 -10.74 -8.59
N LYS A 62 50.37 -10.40 -9.21
CA LYS A 62 50.32 -9.39 -10.29
C LYS A 62 50.75 -8.01 -9.81
N LEU A 63 50.34 -7.60 -8.61
CA LEU A 63 50.76 -6.36 -7.96
C LEU A 63 52.26 -6.32 -7.69
N ARG A 64 52.83 -7.41 -7.14
CA ARG A 64 54.28 -7.50 -6.91
C ARG A 64 55.07 -7.33 -8.20
N HIS A 65 54.64 -8.03 -9.25
CA HIS A 65 55.26 -7.88 -10.57
C HIS A 65 55.15 -6.44 -11.09
N TYR A 66 54.01 -5.78 -10.89
CA TYR A 66 53.83 -4.37 -11.24
C TYR A 66 54.78 -3.45 -10.46
N LEU A 67 54.98 -3.69 -9.16
CA LEU A 67 55.88 -2.92 -8.30
C LEU A 67 57.36 -3.13 -8.67
N GLU A 68 57.76 -4.32 -9.11
CA GLU A 68 59.14 -4.61 -9.54
C GLU A 68 59.54 -3.88 -10.82
N ILE A 69 58.58 -3.60 -11.72
CA ILE A 69 58.84 -2.99 -13.03
C ILE A 69 58.49 -1.49 -13.10
N ASN A 70 57.87 -0.93 -12.06
CA ASN A 70 57.48 0.48 -12.00
C ASN A 70 58.06 1.16 -10.75
N GLU A 71 58.73 2.30 -10.93
CA GLU A 71 59.13 3.12 -9.80
C GLU A 71 57.92 3.75 -9.10
N THR A 72 57.80 3.51 -7.79
CA THR A 72 56.70 4.00 -6.95
C THR A 72 57.15 4.86 -5.77
N ASN A 73 58.42 5.31 -5.77
CA ASN A 73 59.03 6.12 -4.69
C ASN A 73 58.25 7.42 -4.39
N ASN A 74 57.62 8.01 -5.41
CA ASN A 74 56.82 9.23 -5.26
C ASN A 74 55.38 8.97 -4.77
N GLY A 75 54.98 7.69 -4.70
CA GLY A 75 53.71 7.22 -4.17
C GLY A 75 52.90 6.38 -5.14
N LEU A 76 52.06 5.53 -4.58
CA LEU A 76 51.11 4.67 -5.30
C LEU A 76 49.71 4.85 -4.71
N ILE A 77 48.71 5.03 -5.59
CA ILE A 77 47.29 5.06 -5.24
C ILE A 77 46.63 3.79 -5.78
N ILE A 78 46.02 3.00 -4.91
CA ILE A 78 45.26 1.81 -5.31
C ILE A 78 43.80 2.00 -4.96
N PHE A 79 42.94 1.83 -5.96
CA PHE A 79 41.49 1.77 -5.77
C PHE A 79 41.01 0.33 -5.77
N VAL A 80 40.09 -0.01 -4.87
CA VAL A 80 39.44 -1.32 -4.83
C VAL A 80 37.92 -1.22 -4.74
N ASP A 81 37.21 -2.21 -5.30
CA ASP A 81 35.75 -2.23 -5.28
C ASP A 81 35.17 -2.69 -3.94
N MET A 82 35.53 -3.89 -3.47
CA MET A 82 34.91 -4.52 -2.31
C MET A 82 35.73 -5.70 -1.75
N GLY A 83 35.36 -6.13 -0.54
CA GLY A 83 35.64 -7.49 -0.05
C GLY A 83 37.10 -7.79 0.31
N SER A 84 37.58 -8.98 -0.09
CA SER A 84 38.89 -9.53 0.27
C SER A 84 40.08 -8.73 -0.28
N LEU A 85 39.86 -7.89 -1.31
CA LEU A 85 40.87 -6.97 -1.84
C LEU A 85 41.33 -5.94 -0.79
N ASN A 86 40.48 -5.62 0.20
CA ASN A 86 40.89 -4.78 1.33
C ASN A 86 42.00 -5.42 2.18
N GLN A 87 42.20 -6.74 2.10
CA GLN A 87 43.29 -7.42 2.84
C GLN A 87 44.65 -7.30 2.13
N ILE A 88 44.66 -6.88 0.85
CA ILE A 88 45.90 -6.72 0.07
C ILE A 88 46.80 -5.66 0.70
N GLN A 89 46.23 -4.60 1.29
CA GLN A 89 46.99 -3.48 1.88
C GLN A 89 48.10 -3.95 2.83
N ASN A 90 47.80 -4.92 3.71
CA ASN A 90 48.74 -5.40 4.72
C ASN A 90 49.84 -6.29 4.12
N GLN A 91 49.54 -6.95 3.00
CA GLN A 91 50.46 -7.90 2.37
C GLN A 91 51.41 -7.24 1.36
N ILE A 92 51.02 -6.08 0.82
CA ILE A 92 51.86 -5.34 -0.14
C ILE A 92 52.74 -4.28 0.52
N GLN A 93 52.48 -3.94 1.79
CA GLN A 93 53.20 -2.90 2.52
C GLN A 93 54.72 -3.15 2.63
N GLU A 94 55.14 -4.42 2.64
CA GLU A 94 56.58 -4.78 2.68
C GLU A 94 57.28 -4.63 1.32
N TYR A 95 56.53 -4.38 0.24
CA TYR A 95 57.03 -4.37 -1.15
C TYR A 95 56.96 -2.97 -1.79
N ILE A 96 56.61 -1.93 -1.03
CA ILE A 96 56.51 -0.56 -1.52
C ILE A 96 57.66 0.29 -0.99
N ASP A 97 58.23 1.12 -1.86
CA ASP A 97 59.36 2.01 -1.53
C ASP A 97 58.91 3.46 -1.23
N GLY A 98 57.61 3.75 -1.40
CA GLY A 98 57.01 5.06 -1.23
C GLY A 98 55.63 5.01 -0.56
N PRO A 99 54.98 6.16 -0.34
CA PRO A 99 53.68 6.22 0.32
C PRO A 99 52.59 5.51 -0.50
N LEU A 100 51.83 4.64 0.14
CA LEU A 100 50.67 3.96 -0.45
C LEU A 100 49.39 4.58 0.08
N LEU A 101 48.54 5.06 -0.84
CA LEU A 101 47.17 5.46 -0.55
C LEU A 101 46.22 4.40 -1.07
N PHE A 102 45.38 3.87 -0.19
CA PHE A 102 44.40 2.85 -0.52
C PHE A 102 42.99 3.42 -0.39
N ILE A 103 42.17 3.28 -1.43
CA ILE A 103 40.82 3.84 -1.50
C ILE A 103 39.84 2.71 -1.82
N ASP A 104 38.90 2.43 -0.92
CA ASP A 104 37.86 1.42 -1.12
C ASP A 104 36.61 1.99 -1.82
N GLN A 105 35.66 1.11 -2.14
CA GLN A 105 34.37 1.45 -2.75
C GLN A 105 34.51 2.20 -4.08
N VAL A 106 35.42 1.72 -4.94
CA VAL A 106 35.71 2.39 -6.21
C VAL A 106 34.48 2.47 -7.12
N THR A 107 34.20 3.69 -7.58
CA THR A 107 33.34 3.97 -8.72
C THR A 107 34.06 4.94 -9.64
N THR A 108 33.50 5.23 -10.83
CA THR A 108 34.16 6.13 -11.79
C THR A 108 34.42 7.53 -11.24
N MET A 109 33.55 8.06 -10.38
CA MET A 109 33.64 9.45 -9.91
C MET A 109 34.84 9.69 -8.96
N PRO A 110 35.06 8.90 -7.88
CA PRO A 110 36.27 8.98 -7.07
C PRO A 110 37.58 8.86 -7.88
N VAL A 111 37.64 7.92 -8.83
CA VAL A 111 38.83 7.73 -9.67
C VAL A 111 39.09 8.96 -10.53
N LEU A 112 38.05 9.49 -11.16
CA LEU A 112 38.17 10.70 -11.98
C LEU A 112 38.63 11.92 -11.17
N GLU A 113 38.10 12.09 -9.96
CA GLU A 113 38.46 13.18 -9.05
C GLU A 113 39.93 13.12 -8.64
N VAL A 114 40.42 11.95 -8.22
CA VAL A 114 41.85 11.74 -7.95
C VAL A 114 42.69 12.01 -9.20
N GLY A 115 42.21 11.63 -10.38
CA GLY A 115 42.90 11.87 -11.63
C GLY A 115 43.07 13.36 -11.93
N HIS A 116 42.07 14.18 -11.61
CA HIS A 116 42.19 15.64 -11.66
C HIS A 116 43.21 16.17 -10.65
N CYS A 117 43.26 15.64 -9.42
CA CYS A 117 44.27 16.03 -8.43
C CYS A 117 45.69 15.67 -8.90
N LEU A 118 45.88 14.48 -9.46
CA LEU A 118 47.16 14.04 -10.01
C LEU A 118 47.65 14.95 -11.14
N ILE A 119 46.77 15.37 -12.05
CA ILE A 119 47.11 16.30 -13.14
C ILE A 119 47.46 17.70 -12.62
N LYS A 120 46.83 18.13 -11.51
CA LYS A 120 47.13 19.41 -10.85
C LYS A 120 48.45 19.37 -10.05
N GLY A 121 49.09 18.21 -9.92
CA GLY A 121 50.33 18.04 -9.16
C GLY A 121 50.11 17.99 -7.64
N ASN A 122 48.91 17.65 -7.18
CA ASN A 122 48.64 17.48 -5.75
C ASN A 122 49.48 16.32 -5.17
N THR A 123 49.90 16.49 -3.92
CA THR A 123 50.62 15.43 -3.20
C THR A 123 49.67 14.31 -2.78
N ILE A 124 50.20 13.11 -2.52
CA ILE A 124 49.38 11.98 -2.07
C ILE A 124 48.64 12.26 -0.76
N HIS A 125 49.19 13.10 0.12
CA HIS A 125 48.56 13.50 1.39
C HIS A 125 47.38 14.45 1.15
N GLU A 126 47.53 15.44 0.26
CA GLU A 126 46.43 16.34 -0.12
C GLU A 126 45.28 15.56 -0.78
N ILE A 127 45.62 14.56 -1.61
CA ILE A 127 44.63 13.66 -2.21
C ILE A 127 43.93 12.85 -1.11
N ALA A 128 44.67 12.29 -0.15
CA ALA A 128 44.09 11.53 0.95
C ALA A 128 43.09 12.37 1.78
N GLU A 129 43.45 13.61 2.12
CA GLU A 129 42.57 14.54 2.83
C GLU A 129 41.33 14.92 2.01
N HIS A 130 41.50 15.20 0.72
CA HIS A 130 40.38 15.51 -0.20
C HIS A 130 39.40 14.33 -0.32
N MET A 131 39.93 13.11 -0.42
CA MET A 131 39.13 11.90 -0.53
C MET A 131 38.35 11.56 0.74
N GLN A 132 38.84 11.97 1.92
CA GLN A 132 38.09 11.80 3.18
C GLN A 132 36.84 12.70 3.26
N ILE A 133 36.76 13.76 2.45
CA ILE A 133 35.66 14.72 2.43
C ILE A 133 34.58 14.33 1.38
N LEU A 134 34.87 13.37 0.50
CA LEU A 134 33.98 12.98 -0.59
C LEU A 134 32.74 12.20 -0.15
N GLN A 135 31.65 12.49 -0.85
CA GLN A 135 30.29 12.46 -0.33
C GLN A 135 29.61 11.08 -0.40
N ARG A 136 28.75 10.84 0.60
CA ARG A 136 27.74 9.78 0.58
C ARG A 136 26.90 9.86 -0.70
N PRO A 137 26.40 8.72 -1.22
CA PRO A 137 25.52 8.74 -2.39
C PRO A 137 24.34 9.68 -2.15
N LYS A 138 24.01 10.50 -3.15
CA LYS A 138 22.80 11.32 -3.12
C LYS A 138 21.57 10.40 -3.28
N VAL A 139 20.96 10.03 -2.17
CA VAL A 139 19.73 9.22 -2.17
C VAL A 139 18.52 10.14 -2.26
N ASN A 140 17.81 10.09 -3.39
CA ASN A 140 16.53 10.78 -3.55
C ASN A 140 15.41 9.74 -3.67
N LEU A 141 14.51 9.71 -2.69
CA LEU A 141 13.25 8.95 -2.79
C LEU A 141 12.18 9.88 -3.36
N LEU A 142 11.68 9.57 -4.55
CA LEU A 142 10.64 10.36 -5.22
C LEU A 142 9.26 9.73 -4.99
N HIS A 143 8.29 10.53 -4.57
CA HIS A 143 6.89 10.13 -4.45
C HIS A 143 6.03 10.79 -5.55
N PRO A 144 4.95 10.15 -6.01
CA PRO A 144 4.04 10.73 -7.00
C PRO A 144 3.40 12.05 -6.49
N LYS A 145 3.35 13.08 -7.36
CA LYS A 145 2.67 14.36 -7.08
C LYS A 145 1.16 14.35 -7.41
N LYS A 146 0.65 13.27 -8.00
CA LYS A 146 -0.79 13.14 -8.33
C LYS A 146 -1.58 13.01 -7.03
N LYS A 147 -2.81 13.56 -7.03
CA LYS A 147 -3.78 13.29 -5.96
C LYS A 147 -3.95 11.78 -5.84
N LYS A 148 -3.80 11.27 -4.62
CA LYS A 148 -4.04 9.86 -4.33
C LYS A 148 -5.53 9.57 -4.49
N ALA A 149 -5.88 8.40 -5.02
CA ALA A 149 -7.26 7.94 -5.00
C ALA A 149 -7.71 7.74 -3.55
N TYR A 150 -9.01 7.92 -3.30
CA TYR A 150 -9.57 7.70 -1.96
C TYR A 150 -9.65 6.22 -1.65
N ALA A 151 -9.42 5.86 -0.39
CA ALA A 151 -9.61 4.50 0.08
C ALA A 151 -10.25 4.42 1.47
N ILE A 152 -10.87 3.28 1.74
CA ILE A 152 -11.26 2.81 3.07
C ILE A 152 -10.49 1.54 3.35
N VAL A 153 -9.82 1.49 4.49
CA VAL A 153 -9.11 0.28 4.92
C VAL A 153 -10.06 -0.55 5.75
N THR A 154 -10.24 -1.83 5.40
CA THR A 154 -11.00 -2.76 6.24
C THR A 154 -10.04 -3.61 7.06
N SER A 155 -10.36 -3.80 8.34
CA SER A 155 -9.52 -4.57 9.25
C SER A 155 -10.37 -5.27 10.31
N CYS A 156 -10.00 -6.48 10.70
CA CYS A 156 -10.72 -7.24 11.70
C CYS A 156 -9.75 -7.91 12.68
N PHE A 157 -10.09 -7.90 13.98
CA PHE A 157 -9.30 -8.59 14.99
C PHE A 157 -9.20 -10.11 14.75
N THR A 158 -10.22 -10.71 14.14
CA THR A 158 -10.25 -12.15 13.85
C THR A 158 -9.43 -12.55 12.62
N GLY A 159 -8.72 -11.61 12.00
CA GLY A 159 -7.81 -11.84 10.89
C GLY A 159 -8.31 -11.30 9.55
N ILE A 160 -7.43 -11.43 8.54
CA ILE A 160 -7.62 -10.83 7.21
C ILE A 160 -8.84 -11.39 6.45
N GLY A 161 -9.24 -12.65 6.71
CA GLY A 161 -10.39 -13.26 6.05
C GLY A 161 -11.70 -12.51 6.32
N THR A 162 -11.94 -12.13 7.57
CA THR A 162 -13.10 -11.31 7.94
C THR A 162 -12.98 -9.90 7.37
N ALA A 163 -11.76 -9.31 7.37
CA ALA A 163 -11.53 -8.01 6.74
C ALA A 163 -11.87 -8.01 5.23
N MET A 164 -11.60 -9.11 4.53
CA MET A 164 -11.97 -9.30 3.12
C MET A 164 -13.48 -9.46 2.93
N GLN A 165 -14.20 -10.06 3.89
CA GLN A 165 -15.67 -10.10 3.83
C GLN A 165 -16.27 -8.71 3.98
N ILE A 166 -15.75 -7.91 4.92
CA ILE A 166 -16.14 -6.50 5.09
C ILE A 166 -15.83 -5.72 3.81
N GLN A 167 -14.65 -5.94 3.22
CA GLN A 167 -14.27 -5.33 1.95
C GLN A 167 -15.31 -5.60 0.87
N LYS A 168 -15.66 -6.86 0.63
CA LYS A 168 -16.64 -7.25 -0.40
C LYS A 168 -18.01 -6.60 -0.18
N LEU A 169 -18.47 -6.55 1.07
CA LEU A 169 -19.73 -5.90 1.44
C LEU A 169 -19.70 -4.41 1.09
N LEU A 170 -18.66 -3.71 1.54
CA LEU A 170 -18.51 -2.27 1.31
C LEU A 170 -18.31 -1.96 -0.17
N GLU A 171 -17.52 -2.75 -0.90
CA GLU A 171 -17.35 -2.60 -2.36
C GLU A 171 -18.69 -2.71 -3.09
N LYS A 172 -19.49 -3.75 -2.81
CA LYS A 172 -20.83 -3.91 -3.40
C LYS A 172 -21.76 -2.74 -3.03
N SER A 173 -21.57 -2.16 -1.85
CA SER A 173 -22.44 -1.09 -1.33
C SER A 173 -22.08 0.31 -1.86
N ILE A 174 -20.80 0.56 -2.18
CA ILE A 174 -20.27 1.91 -2.46
C ILE A 174 -19.96 2.14 -3.94
N LYS A 175 -19.52 1.10 -4.67
CA LYS A 175 -18.91 1.24 -6.02
C LYS A 175 -19.79 1.97 -7.05
N ASP A 176 -21.12 1.87 -6.92
CA ASP A 176 -22.07 2.46 -7.87
C ASP A 176 -22.35 3.94 -7.57
N PHE A 177 -21.84 4.45 -6.44
CA PHE A 177 -22.06 5.81 -5.96
C PHE A 177 -20.77 6.64 -5.89
N LEU A 178 -19.64 6.03 -5.50
CA LEU A 178 -18.39 6.74 -5.23
C LEU A 178 -17.17 5.98 -5.74
N GLU A 179 -16.19 6.72 -6.25
CA GLU A 179 -14.88 6.20 -6.63
C GLU A 179 -13.96 6.11 -5.40
N VAL A 180 -14.15 5.06 -4.61
CA VAL A 180 -13.38 4.78 -3.39
C VAL A 180 -12.91 3.33 -3.40
N HIS A 181 -11.60 3.11 -3.23
CA HIS A 181 -11.05 1.78 -3.10
C HIS A 181 -11.31 1.22 -1.70
N ILE A 182 -11.68 -0.05 -1.59
CA ILE A 182 -11.77 -0.73 -0.30
C ILE A 182 -10.60 -1.71 -0.21
N VAL A 183 -9.79 -1.61 0.83
CA VAL A 183 -8.54 -2.37 0.97
C VAL A 183 -8.54 -3.13 2.28
N ALA A 184 -8.69 -4.45 2.22
CA ALA A 184 -8.50 -5.29 3.39
C ALA A 184 -7.03 -5.31 3.81
N HIS A 185 -6.79 -5.13 5.11
CA HIS A 185 -5.47 -5.21 5.70
C HIS A 185 -5.49 -5.93 7.05
N ASP A 186 -4.32 -6.42 7.44
CA ASP A 186 -4.12 -7.16 8.68
C ASP A 186 -4.11 -6.21 9.89
N PHE A 187 -4.88 -6.57 10.93
CA PHE A 187 -5.07 -5.73 12.12
C PHE A 187 -3.77 -5.54 12.92
N ASP A 188 -3.00 -6.61 13.11
CA ASP A 188 -1.77 -6.56 13.91
C ASP A 188 -0.69 -5.74 13.20
N ARG A 189 -0.61 -5.84 11.87
CA ARG A 189 0.26 -4.98 11.05
C ARG A 189 -0.12 -3.51 11.14
N LEU A 190 -1.42 -3.19 11.01
CA LEU A 190 -1.92 -1.83 11.16
C LEU A 190 -1.58 -1.27 12.55
N LYS A 191 -1.80 -2.04 13.61
CA LYS A 191 -1.50 -1.64 14.98
C LYS A 191 0.01 -1.44 15.22
N LYS A 192 0.86 -2.29 14.63
CA LYS A 192 2.32 -2.23 14.81
C LYS A 192 2.99 -1.13 14.00
N ASN A 193 2.63 -1.00 12.73
CA ASN A 193 3.36 -0.17 11.76
C ASN A 193 2.63 1.15 11.41
N GLY A 194 1.33 1.25 11.73
CA GLY A 194 0.53 2.45 11.55
C GLY A 194 0.58 3.02 10.13
N MET A 195 0.85 4.32 10.03
CA MET A 195 0.93 5.06 8.76
C MET A 195 2.05 4.60 7.82
N SER A 196 2.95 3.72 8.27
CA SER A 196 4.01 3.14 7.43
C SER A 196 3.50 2.03 6.52
N GLU A 197 2.29 1.51 6.76
CA GLU A 197 1.69 0.48 5.93
C GLU A 197 1.29 0.98 4.54
N ALA A 198 1.35 0.08 3.56
CA ALA A 198 1.16 0.40 2.14
C ALA A 198 -0.12 1.19 1.81
N PRO A 199 -1.29 0.92 2.41
CA PRO A 199 -2.51 1.67 2.09
C PRO A 199 -2.38 3.18 2.33
N PHE A 200 -1.70 3.61 3.40
CA PHE A 200 -1.53 5.03 3.72
C PHE A 200 -0.49 5.73 2.83
N GLN A 201 0.43 4.95 2.25
CA GLN A 201 1.41 5.44 1.30
C GLN A 201 0.80 5.59 -0.11
N LEU A 202 -0.14 4.72 -0.48
CA LEU A 202 -0.73 4.66 -1.82
C LEU A 202 -2.02 5.47 -1.98
N TYR A 203 -2.83 5.59 -0.92
CA TYR A 203 -4.17 6.19 -0.99
C TYR A 203 -4.33 7.38 -0.04
N ASP A 204 -5.36 8.18 -0.29
CA ASP A 204 -5.92 9.11 0.70
C ASP A 204 -6.99 8.35 1.50
N VAL A 205 -6.59 7.85 2.68
CA VAL A 205 -7.44 6.96 3.47
C VAL A 205 -8.46 7.78 4.25
N LEU A 206 -9.73 7.62 3.90
CA LEU A 206 -10.86 8.33 4.52
C LEU A 206 -11.15 7.81 5.93
N ALA A 207 -11.10 6.49 6.12
CA ALA A 207 -11.37 5.82 7.39
C ALA A 207 -10.84 4.38 7.40
N ILE A 208 -10.77 3.82 8.61
CA ILE A 208 -10.62 2.38 8.85
C ILE A 208 -11.97 1.85 9.33
N VAL A 209 -12.50 0.83 8.65
CA VAL A 209 -13.75 0.16 9.03
C VAL A 209 -13.45 -1.25 9.52
N GLY A 210 -14.01 -1.62 10.67
CA GLY A 210 -13.67 -2.92 11.26
C GLY A 210 -14.47 -3.29 12.49
N THR A 211 -14.09 -4.40 13.11
CA THR A 211 -14.64 -4.86 14.40
C THR A 211 -13.83 -4.38 15.60
N ALA A 212 -12.61 -3.90 15.38
CA ALA A 212 -11.72 -3.40 16.42
C ALA A 212 -10.87 -2.25 15.90
N ASN A 213 -10.62 -1.25 16.76
CA ASN A 213 -9.83 -0.07 16.44
C ASN A 213 -8.33 -0.37 16.56
N PRO A 214 -7.51 -0.20 15.49
CA PRO A 214 -6.06 -0.35 15.57
C PRO A 214 -5.36 0.87 16.21
N TRP A 215 -6.10 1.95 16.53
CA TRP A 215 -5.63 3.17 17.19
C TRP A 215 -4.53 3.91 16.41
N ILE A 216 -4.72 4.06 15.10
CA ILE A 216 -3.80 4.81 14.23
C ILE A 216 -4.11 6.30 14.31
N ASN A 217 -3.12 7.08 14.76
CA ASN A 217 -3.25 8.54 14.85
C ASN A 217 -3.49 9.17 13.47
N GLY A 218 -4.48 10.07 13.40
CA GLY A 218 -4.80 10.84 12.19
C GLY A 218 -5.75 10.16 11.21
N VAL A 219 -6.24 8.95 11.52
CA VAL A 219 -7.22 8.24 10.69
C VAL A 219 -8.42 7.86 11.56
N ASN A 220 -9.62 8.17 11.06
CA ASN A 220 -10.85 7.84 11.78
C ASN A 220 -11.10 6.33 11.73
N PHE A 221 -11.40 5.73 12.88
CA PHE A 221 -11.93 4.37 12.96
C PHE A 221 -13.44 4.41 13.08
N ILE A 222 -14.11 3.49 12.39
CA ILE A 222 -15.56 3.31 12.44
C ILE A 222 -15.85 1.83 12.61
N SER A 223 -16.64 1.50 13.63
CA SER A 223 -17.11 0.13 13.82
C SER A 223 -18.07 -0.24 12.70
N LEU A 224 -17.91 -1.44 12.14
CA LEU A 224 -18.89 -1.98 11.20
C LEU A 224 -20.28 -2.09 11.87
N GLU A 225 -20.31 -2.44 13.15
CA GLU A 225 -21.55 -2.54 13.93
C GLU A 225 -22.25 -1.17 14.09
N ASP A 226 -21.49 -0.08 14.21
CA ASP A 226 -22.05 1.27 14.32
C ASP A 226 -22.68 1.74 13.00
N ILE A 227 -22.05 1.38 11.86
CA ILE A 227 -22.61 1.63 10.51
C ILE A 227 -23.95 0.89 10.37
N ILE A 228 -23.99 -0.37 10.78
CA ILE A 228 -25.16 -1.25 10.63
C ILE A 228 -26.30 -0.83 11.58
N SER A 229 -26.00 -0.60 12.86
CA SER A 229 -27.02 -0.34 13.89
C SER A 229 -27.67 1.04 13.82
N GLY A 230 -27.23 1.92 12.92
CA GLY A 230 -27.87 3.23 12.70
C GLY A 230 -27.55 4.29 13.74
N LYS A 231 -26.85 3.94 14.82
CA LYS A 231 -26.16 4.93 15.67
C LYS A 231 -25.15 5.76 14.86
N GLY A 232 -24.71 5.22 13.72
CA GLY A 232 -23.73 5.78 12.81
C GLY A 232 -24.26 6.31 11.47
N GLU A 233 -25.50 6.79 11.32
CA GLU A 233 -25.83 7.59 10.11
C GLU A 233 -24.79 8.71 9.96
N ASN A 234 -24.46 9.38 11.07
CA ASN A 234 -23.35 10.33 11.18
C ASN A 234 -21.95 9.76 10.82
N ASP A 235 -21.71 8.46 10.96
CA ASP A 235 -20.42 7.84 10.65
C ASP A 235 -20.20 7.72 9.15
N VAL A 236 -21.23 7.32 8.38
CA VAL A 236 -21.16 7.31 6.91
C VAL A 236 -20.96 8.73 6.39
N PHE A 237 -21.66 9.71 6.98
CA PHE A 237 -21.41 11.13 6.74
C PHE A 237 -19.99 11.57 7.14
N ARG A 238 -19.41 11.02 8.21
CA ARG A 238 -18.04 11.31 8.64
C ARG A 238 -16.99 10.75 7.67
N ILE A 239 -17.25 9.61 7.03
CA ILE A 239 -16.36 9.03 6.01
C ILE A 239 -16.41 9.87 4.74
N PHE A 240 -17.62 10.12 4.23
CA PHE A 240 -17.83 10.59 2.87
C PHE A 240 -18.13 12.09 2.75
N GLY A 241 -18.34 12.81 3.85
CA GLY A 241 -18.75 14.22 3.84
C GLY A 241 -17.74 15.18 3.20
N LYS A 242 -16.49 14.75 2.98
CA LYS A 242 -15.48 15.52 2.23
C LYS A 242 -15.52 15.29 0.72
N ILE A 243 -16.21 14.25 0.26
CA ILE A 243 -16.13 13.75 -1.12
C ILE A 243 -17.50 13.57 -1.80
N ALA A 244 -18.61 13.72 -1.07
CA ALA A 244 -19.95 13.47 -1.59
C ALA A 244 -21.00 14.37 -0.93
N ASP A 245 -22.08 14.65 -1.66
CA ASP A 245 -23.24 15.39 -1.16
C ASP A 245 -24.13 14.54 -0.24
N PRO A 246 -24.90 15.15 0.68
CA PRO A 246 -25.74 14.43 1.64
C PRO A 246 -26.69 13.38 1.04
N ASP A 247 -27.25 13.64 -0.14
CA ASP A 247 -28.16 12.71 -0.81
C ASP A 247 -27.44 11.45 -1.33
N ILE A 248 -26.20 11.60 -1.80
CA ILE A 248 -25.38 10.45 -2.24
C ILE A 248 -24.99 9.62 -1.00
N ILE A 249 -24.59 10.29 0.08
CA ILE A 249 -24.21 9.64 1.34
C ILE A 249 -25.38 8.83 1.91
N ARG A 250 -26.60 9.36 1.87
CA ARG A 250 -27.81 8.62 2.28
C ARG A 250 -28.05 7.37 1.44
N ARG A 251 -27.91 7.46 0.11
CA ARG A 251 -28.04 6.30 -0.78
C ARG A 251 -26.97 5.24 -0.51
N VAL A 252 -25.74 5.67 -0.23
CA VAL A 252 -24.66 4.76 0.19
C VAL A 252 -25.03 4.07 1.50
N ASN A 253 -25.50 4.80 2.52
CA ASN A 253 -25.96 4.24 3.79
C ASN A 253 -27.08 3.21 3.55
N ASP A 254 -28.14 3.58 2.84
CA ASP A 254 -29.25 2.67 2.56
C ASP A 254 -28.79 1.40 1.83
N ASN A 255 -27.86 1.52 0.87
CA ASN A 255 -27.33 0.36 0.15
C ASN A 255 -26.41 -0.52 1.03
N ILE A 256 -25.67 0.06 1.99
CA ILE A 256 -24.92 -0.72 2.99
C ILE A 256 -25.89 -1.54 3.83
N ILE A 257 -26.98 -0.93 4.30
CA ILE A 257 -28.00 -1.61 5.09
C ILE A 257 -28.66 -2.73 4.29
N LEU A 258 -29.05 -2.46 3.04
CA LEU A 258 -29.64 -3.46 2.15
C LEU A 258 -28.71 -4.67 1.93
N ASN A 259 -27.44 -4.43 1.57
CA ASN A 259 -26.48 -5.51 1.31
C ASN A 259 -26.12 -6.29 2.58
N PHE A 260 -26.06 -5.63 3.73
CA PHE A 260 -25.85 -6.31 5.01
C PHE A 260 -27.05 -7.20 5.36
N SER A 261 -28.27 -6.67 5.23
CA SER A 261 -29.49 -7.45 5.44
C SER A 261 -29.59 -8.63 4.48
N LEU A 262 -29.20 -8.47 3.20
CA LEU A 262 -29.16 -9.57 2.23
C LEU A 262 -28.27 -10.72 2.72
N ASN A 263 -27.07 -10.41 3.24
CA ASN A 263 -26.18 -11.45 3.78
C ASN A 263 -26.83 -12.21 4.96
N LYS A 264 -27.56 -11.51 5.84
CA LYS A 264 -28.29 -12.14 6.96
C LYS A 264 -29.49 -12.97 6.50
N VAL A 265 -30.23 -12.48 5.50
CA VAL A 265 -31.38 -13.18 4.92
C VAL A 265 -30.93 -14.44 4.18
N ILE A 266 -29.80 -14.41 3.47
CA ILE A 266 -29.20 -15.59 2.83
C ILE A 266 -28.90 -16.70 3.85
N GLU A 267 -28.46 -16.35 5.05
CA GLU A 267 -28.22 -17.33 6.13
C GLU A 267 -29.52 -17.95 6.68
N SER A 268 -30.66 -17.29 6.50
CA SER A 268 -31.92 -17.62 7.17
C SER A 268 -32.96 -18.30 6.25
N LEU A 269 -32.91 -18.03 4.95
CA LEU A 269 -33.88 -18.55 3.97
C LEU A 269 -33.37 -19.80 3.26
N THR A 270 -34.29 -20.68 2.88
CA THR A 270 -33.93 -21.98 2.29
C THR A 270 -34.54 -22.26 0.92
N ILE A 271 -35.66 -21.62 0.57
CA ILE A 271 -36.40 -21.92 -0.67
C ILE A 271 -36.57 -20.73 -1.62
N LEU A 272 -36.40 -19.51 -1.11
CA LEU A 272 -36.65 -18.29 -1.89
C LEU A 272 -35.37 -17.74 -2.52
N ASP A 273 -35.55 -17.07 -3.66
CA ASP A 273 -34.52 -16.18 -4.21
C ASP A 273 -34.40 -14.94 -3.32
N THR A 274 -33.32 -14.90 -2.55
CA THR A 274 -33.04 -13.87 -1.55
C THR A 274 -32.81 -12.50 -2.16
N GLU A 275 -32.20 -12.41 -3.35
CA GLU A 275 -31.95 -11.13 -4.01
C GLU A 275 -33.24 -10.52 -4.57
N LYS A 276 -34.10 -11.34 -5.18
CA LYS A 276 -35.40 -10.87 -5.66
C LYS A 276 -36.30 -10.46 -4.49
N LEU A 277 -36.35 -11.29 -3.44
CA LEU A 277 -37.16 -11.02 -2.26
C LEU A 277 -36.75 -9.72 -1.57
N ILE A 278 -35.46 -9.54 -1.28
CA ILE A 278 -35.04 -8.36 -0.52
C ILE A 278 -35.33 -7.05 -1.27
N LYS A 279 -35.22 -7.05 -2.61
CA LYS A 279 -35.56 -5.88 -3.43
C LYS A 279 -37.06 -5.55 -3.38
N ASN A 280 -37.92 -6.56 -3.28
CA ASN A 280 -39.34 -6.34 -3.11
C ASN A 280 -39.66 -5.88 -1.68
N VAL A 281 -38.99 -6.44 -0.68
CA VAL A 281 -39.09 -5.96 0.71
C VAL A 281 -38.62 -4.51 0.85
N GLU A 282 -37.53 -4.12 0.18
CA GLU A 282 -37.04 -2.74 0.12
C GLU A 282 -38.11 -1.79 -0.42
N LYS A 283 -38.76 -2.14 -1.54
CA LYS A 283 -39.87 -1.35 -2.09
C LYS A 283 -41.03 -1.23 -1.10
N SER A 284 -41.39 -2.31 -0.42
CA SER A 284 -42.44 -2.30 0.60
C SER A 284 -42.08 -1.41 1.80
N ILE A 285 -40.83 -1.45 2.28
CA ILE A 285 -40.38 -0.58 3.38
C ILE A 285 -40.40 0.90 2.93
N ILE A 286 -39.90 1.22 1.74
CA ILE A 286 -39.94 2.59 1.18
C ILE A 286 -41.39 3.08 1.05
N GLN A 287 -42.31 2.22 0.60
CA GLN A 287 -43.72 2.56 0.50
C GLN A 287 -44.34 2.80 1.89
N LEU A 288 -43.97 2.00 2.87
CA LEU A 288 -44.43 2.14 4.25
C LEU A 288 -43.92 3.44 4.89
N GLU A 289 -42.65 3.79 4.70
CA GLU A 289 -42.08 5.08 5.15
C GLU A 289 -42.85 6.27 4.58
N LYS A 290 -43.19 6.21 3.27
CA LYS A 290 -43.99 7.24 2.60
C LYS A 290 -45.41 7.35 3.15
N GLN A 291 -46.11 6.23 3.30
CA GLN A 291 -47.49 6.21 3.79
C GLN A 291 -47.59 6.71 5.23
N MET A 292 -46.57 6.44 6.04
CA MET A 292 -46.51 6.89 7.44
C MET A 292 -45.85 8.25 7.64
N ASN A 293 -45.34 8.87 6.57
CA ASN A 293 -44.57 10.11 6.61
C ASN A 293 -43.45 10.11 7.66
N ARG A 294 -42.71 8.99 7.76
CA ARG A 294 -41.57 8.83 8.68
C ARG A 294 -40.50 7.95 8.06
N ASN A 295 -39.23 8.21 8.40
CA ASN A 295 -38.12 7.32 8.06
C ASN A 295 -37.82 6.37 9.22
N PHE A 296 -37.48 5.14 8.90
CA PHE A 296 -36.99 4.16 9.86
C PHE A 296 -35.47 4.32 10.04
N SER A 297 -35.00 4.16 11.27
CA SER A 297 -33.58 4.04 11.58
C SER A 297 -32.99 2.75 11.00
N ASN A 298 -31.67 2.68 10.83
CA ASN A 298 -31.03 1.52 10.17
C ASN A 298 -31.33 0.20 10.91
N ASP A 299 -31.31 0.18 12.24
CA ASP A 299 -31.67 -0.98 13.06
C ASP A 299 -33.09 -1.49 12.76
N LYS A 300 -34.06 -0.56 12.66
CA LYS A 300 -35.44 -0.88 12.28
C LYS A 300 -35.53 -1.39 10.85
N LYS A 301 -34.84 -0.76 9.89
CA LYS A 301 -34.78 -1.23 8.50
C LYS A 301 -34.23 -2.65 8.43
N ILE A 302 -33.15 -2.97 9.15
CA ILE A 302 -32.56 -4.32 9.18
C ILE A 302 -33.56 -5.31 9.77
N ALA A 303 -34.17 -4.98 10.91
CA ALA A 303 -35.15 -5.84 11.55
C ALA A 303 -36.35 -6.12 10.63
N LEU A 304 -36.84 -5.11 9.91
CA LEU A 304 -37.90 -5.25 8.91
C LEU A 304 -37.45 -6.10 7.72
N TYR A 305 -36.26 -5.86 7.16
CA TYR A 305 -35.73 -6.68 6.06
C TYR A 305 -35.69 -8.16 6.42
N VAL A 306 -35.16 -8.48 7.60
CA VAL A 306 -35.06 -9.87 8.07
C VAL A 306 -36.44 -10.43 8.39
N HIS A 307 -37.27 -9.71 9.15
CA HIS A 307 -38.56 -10.20 9.60
C HIS A 307 -39.52 -10.44 8.43
N ILE A 308 -39.67 -9.47 7.52
CA ILE A 308 -40.56 -9.59 6.36
C ILE A 308 -40.06 -10.71 5.42
N SER A 309 -38.74 -10.82 5.21
CA SER A 309 -38.19 -11.90 4.37
C SER A 309 -38.51 -13.28 4.95
N CYS A 310 -38.30 -13.47 6.26
CA CYS A 310 -38.64 -14.72 6.95
C CYS A 310 -40.15 -14.97 7.01
N MET A 311 -40.96 -13.92 7.14
CA MET A 311 -42.42 -14.00 7.12
C MET A 311 -42.92 -14.53 5.77
N VAL A 312 -42.40 -14.01 4.65
CA VAL A 312 -42.79 -14.51 3.31
C VAL A 312 -42.48 -16.01 3.18
N GLU A 313 -41.31 -16.47 3.67
CA GLU A 313 -41.00 -17.90 3.66
C GLU A 313 -41.94 -18.72 4.56
N ARG A 314 -42.28 -18.23 5.76
CA ARG A 314 -43.27 -18.88 6.65
C ARG A 314 -44.64 -19.01 6.00
N LEU A 315 -45.10 -17.97 5.32
CA LEU A 315 -46.39 -17.95 4.64
C LEU A 315 -46.45 -18.95 3.50
N ILE A 316 -45.39 -19.05 2.69
CA ILE A 316 -45.28 -20.04 1.60
C ILE A 316 -45.27 -21.47 2.15
N ARG A 317 -44.61 -21.67 3.30
CA ARG A 317 -44.54 -22.96 4.00
C ARG A 317 -45.84 -23.33 4.74
N LEU A 318 -46.86 -22.47 4.70
CA LEU A 318 -48.11 -22.63 5.45
C LEU A 318 -47.87 -22.75 6.95
N SER A 319 -46.83 -22.08 7.46
CA SER A 319 -46.47 -22.03 8.88
C SER A 319 -46.37 -20.59 9.40
N PRO A 320 -47.44 -19.76 9.25
CA PRO A 320 -47.42 -18.38 9.73
C PRO A 320 -47.40 -18.31 11.26
N ILE A 321 -47.01 -17.16 11.81
CA ILE A 321 -47.27 -16.88 13.21
C ILE A 321 -48.78 -16.73 13.41
N THR A 322 -49.37 -17.45 14.36
CA THR A 322 -50.83 -17.47 14.59
C THR A 322 -51.26 -16.73 15.85
N GLU A 323 -50.32 -16.37 16.72
CA GLU A 323 -50.60 -15.74 18.00
C GLU A 323 -49.92 -14.37 18.07
N TYR A 324 -50.66 -13.39 18.56
CA TYR A 324 -50.16 -12.05 18.86
C TYR A 324 -50.77 -11.56 20.17
N PRO A 325 -49.96 -11.05 21.12
CA PRO A 325 -50.48 -10.56 22.39
C PRO A 325 -51.55 -9.48 22.21
N ASP A 326 -52.68 -9.63 22.92
CA ASP A 326 -53.79 -8.65 22.92
C ASP A 326 -54.30 -8.28 21.51
N GLN A 327 -54.39 -9.26 20.60
CA GLN A 327 -54.76 -9.03 19.19
C GLN A 327 -56.05 -8.21 19.01
N ASP A 328 -57.12 -8.51 19.77
CA ASP A 328 -58.39 -7.78 19.66
C ASP A 328 -58.22 -6.27 19.97
N LEU A 329 -57.38 -5.94 20.95
CA LEU A 329 -57.06 -4.56 21.31
C LEU A 329 -56.21 -3.90 20.23
N PHE A 330 -55.24 -4.64 19.67
CA PHE A 330 -54.40 -4.16 18.58
C PHE A 330 -55.21 -3.80 17.33
N GLU A 331 -56.13 -4.67 16.91
CA GLU A 331 -56.99 -4.45 15.74
C GLU A 331 -57.89 -3.21 15.89
N GLN A 332 -58.40 -2.98 17.09
CA GLN A 332 -59.24 -1.83 17.40
C GLN A 332 -58.45 -0.52 17.52
N ALA A 333 -57.25 -0.56 18.12
CA ALA A 333 -56.47 0.64 18.42
C ALA A 333 -55.59 1.12 17.25
N HIS A 334 -55.16 0.21 16.37
CA HIS A 334 -54.14 0.49 15.35
C HIS A 334 -54.60 0.21 13.92
N THR A 335 -55.87 0.46 13.63
CA THR A 335 -56.47 0.19 12.31
C THR A 335 -55.76 0.92 11.17
N HIS A 336 -55.27 2.14 11.40
CA HIS A 336 -54.55 2.92 10.40
C HIS A 336 -53.21 2.27 10.04
N GLU A 337 -52.43 1.87 11.04
CA GLU A 337 -51.12 1.23 10.85
C GLU A 337 -51.27 -0.16 10.22
N ILE A 338 -52.28 -0.93 10.62
CA ILE A 338 -52.60 -2.21 10.00
C ILE A 338 -52.88 -2.02 8.50
N HIS A 339 -53.67 -1.00 8.14
CA HIS A 339 -53.97 -0.72 6.74
C HIS A 339 -52.73 -0.27 5.95
N ALA A 340 -51.88 0.57 6.54
CA ALA A 340 -50.63 1.01 5.92
C ALA A 340 -49.67 -0.17 5.68
N ILE A 341 -49.47 -1.03 6.68
CA ILE A 341 -48.63 -2.23 6.56
C ILE A 341 -49.18 -3.14 5.45
N LYS A 342 -50.47 -3.45 5.48
CA LYS A 342 -51.10 -4.32 4.47
C LYS A 342 -51.00 -3.73 3.06
N SER A 343 -51.23 -2.42 2.91
CA SER A 343 -51.09 -1.74 1.64
C SER A 343 -49.66 -1.78 1.11
N ALA A 344 -48.67 -1.49 1.95
CA ALA A 344 -47.26 -1.45 1.57
C ALA A 344 -46.71 -2.85 1.19
N LEU A 345 -47.24 -3.91 1.79
CA LEU A 345 -46.82 -5.30 1.53
C LEU A 345 -47.69 -6.02 0.49
N SER A 346 -48.71 -5.38 -0.09
CA SER A 346 -49.57 -5.98 -1.13
C SER A 346 -48.79 -6.57 -2.32
N VAL A 347 -47.71 -5.92 -2.75
CA VAL A 347 -46.82 -6.42 -3.81
C VAL A 347 -46.20 -7.77 -3.44
N LEU A 348 -45.91 -8.01 -2.17
CA LEU A 348 -45.40 -9.30 -1.69
C LEU A 348 -46.50 -10.36 -1.63
N GLU A 349 -47.73 -9.99 -1.27
CA GLU A 349 -48.88 -10.91 -1.33
C GLU A 349 -49.12 -11.41 -2.76
N ASP A 350 -49.06 -10.49 -3.74
CA ASP A 350 -49.27 -10.80 -5.16
C ASP A 350 -48.10 -11.60 -5.76
N ASP A 351 -46.84 -11.16 -5.55
CA ASP A 351 -45.66 -11.79 -6.16
C ASP A 351 -45.41 -13.21 -5.65
N TYR A 352 -45.84 -13.51 -4.42
CA TYR A 352 -45.61 -14.80 -3.75
C TYR A 352 -46.89 -15.60 -3.51
N CYS A 353 -48.06 -15.09 -3.93
CA CYS A 353 -49.36 -15.72 -3.72
C CYS A 353 -49.65 -16.08 -2.24
N VAL A 354 -49.33 -15.17 -1.32
CA VAL A 354 -49.52 -15.34 0.12
C VAL A 354 -50.54 -14.34 0.67
N GLN A 355 -51.10 -14.62 1.85
CA GLN A 355 -51.98 -13.70 2.58
C GLN A 355 -51.42 -13.35 3.95
N LEU A 356 -51.25 -12.06 4.21
CA LEU A 356 -50.85 -11.53 5.51
C LEU A 356 -51.97 -11.71 6.54
N ASN A 357 -51.65 -12.39 7.63
CA ASN A 357 -52.53 -12.48 8.79
C ASN A 357 -52.21 -11.36 9.80
N ILE A 358 -53.13 -11.12 10.73
CA ILE A 358 -53.00 -10.05 11.73
C ILE A 358 -51.77 -10.24 12.64
N PRO A 359 -51.42 -11.45 13.11
CA PRO A 359 -50.23 -11.62 13.94
C PRO A 359 -48.92 -11.16 13.28
N GLU A 360 -48.69 -11.49 12.01
CA GLU A 360 -47.49 -11.07 11.27
C GLU A 360 -47.46 -9.53 11.11
N ILE A 361 -48.62 -8.91 10.86
CA ILE A 361 -48.76 -7.44 10.84
C ILE A 361 -48.43 -6.83 12.21
N GLY A 362 -48.87 -7.46 13.31
CA GLY A 362 -48.58 -7.04 14.67
C GLY A 362 -47.09 -7.04 14.99
N TYR A 363 -46.34 -8.06 14.56
CA TYR A 363 -44.89 -8.09 14.75
C TYR A 363 -44.15 -7.04 13.92
N ILE A 364 -44.60 -6.78 12.68
CA ILE A 364 -44.09 -5.66 11.87
C ILE A 364 -44.34 -4.34 12.60
N PHE A 365 -45.55 -4.12 13.12
CA PHE A 365 -45.87 -2.93 13.92
C PHE A 365 -44.96 -2.77 15.15
N ASN A 366 -44.68 -3.85 15.87
CA ASN A 366 -43.77 -3.83 17.01
C ASN A 366 -42.35 -3.45 16.61
N ILE A 367 -41.82 -3.97 15.49
CA ILE A 367 -40.49 -3.60 15.00
C ILE A 367 -40.43 -2.11 14.61
N MET A 368 -41.51 -1.59 14.03
CA MET A 368 -41.55 -0.19 13.61
C MET A 368 -41.56 0.78 14.80
N ASN A 369 -42.17 0.39 15.92
CA ASN A 369 -42.43 1.26 17.06
C ASN A 369 -41.57 0.98 18.31
N GLY A 370 -41.01 -0.22 18.45
CA GLY A 370 -39.91 -0.51 19.36
C GLY A 370 -38.64 0.19 18.91
#